data_AF-A0A2P2KTV2-F1
#
_entry.id   AF-A0A2P2KTV2-F1
#
_cell.length_a   1.000
_cell.length_b   1.000
_cell.length_c   1.000
_cell.angle_alpha   90.00
_cell.angle_beta   90.00
_cell.angle_gamma   90.00
#
_symmetry.space_group_name_H-M   'P 1'
#
loop_
_entity.id
_entity.type
_entity.pdbx_description
1 polymer ?
#
loop_
_entity_poly.entity_id
_entity_poly.type
_entity_poly.pdbx_seq_one_letter_code
_entity_poly.pdbx_strand_id
1 'polypeptide(L)'
;MVSYVNARAVLGERRNRAEASSSTGSDSSQINGAEWDPKVIVVGPTDSGKSTLLRMLLSWAAKLGWKPTYVDLDIGQGSITIPGCIAATPVELPIDPVEGISLEMPLCLLLWSYNC
;
A
#
# COMPACT_ATOMS: atom_id res chain seq x y z
N MET A 1 -9.96 -16.86 -6.67
CA MET A 1 -10.42 -15.54 -6.16
C MET A 1 -10.69 -15.51 -4.65
N VAL A 2 -11.07 -16.62 -3.99
CA VAL A 2 -11.39 -16.63 -2.55
C VAL A 2 -10.24 -16.16 -1.65
N SER A 3 -8.99 -16.52 -1.97
CA SER A 3 -7.81 -16.12 -1.18
C SER A 3 -7.64 -14.59 -1.08
N TYR A 4 -7.93 -13.85 -2.16
CA TYR A 4 -7.83 -12.38 -2.15
C TYR A 4 -8.92 -11.71 -1.32
N VAL A 5 -10.11 -12.31 -1.29
CA VAL A 5 -11.22 -11.84 -0.45
C VAL A 5 -10.88 -12.04 1.02
N ASN A 6 -10.31 -13.19 1.37
CA ASN A 6 -9.85 -13.48 2.73
C ASN A 6 -8.75 -12.50 3.16
N ALA A 7 -7.76 -12.24 2.30
CA ALA A 7 -6.70 -11.28 2.58
C ALA A 7 -7.28 -9.88 2.85
N ARG A 8 -8.20 -9.41 2.01
CA ARG A 8 -8.90 -8.14 2.23
C ARG A 8 -9.64 -8.12 3.57
N ALA A 9 -10.38 -9.18 3.91
CA ALA A 9 -11.17 -9.24 5.13
C ALA A 9 -10.28 -9.12 6.38
N VAL A 10 -9.18 -9.86 6.43
CA VAL A 10 -8.21 -9.81 7.54
C VAL A 10 -7.56 -8.43 7.66
N LEU A 11 -7.20 -7.81 6.53
CA LEU A 11 -6.61 -6.47 6.52
C LEU A 11 -7.61 -5.40 6.97
N GLY A 12 -8.87 -5.52 6.58
CA GLY A 12 -9.94 -4.64 7.04
C GLY A 12 -10.18 -4.76 8.55
N GLU A 13 -10.20 -5.98 9.08
CA GLU A 13 -10.35 -6.21 10.52
C GLU A 13 -9.19 -5.61 11.33
N ARG A 14 -7.94 -5.85 10.91
CA ARG A 14 -6.75 -5.28 11.56
C ARG A 14 -6.76 -3.76 11.55
N ARG A 15 -7.19 -3.15 10.46
CA ARG A 15 -7.32 -1.68 10.38
C ARG A 15 -8.40 -1.15 11.32
N ASN A 16 -9.57 -1.80 11.40
CA ASN A 16 -10.61 -1.38 12.35
C ASN A 16 -10.14 -1.49 13.81
N ARG A 17 -9.32 -2.50 14.12
CA ARG A 17 -8.77 -2.70 15.46
C ARG A 17 -7.68 -1.66 15.79
N ALA A 18 -6.84 -1.32 14.82
CA ALA A 18 -5.87 -0.22 14.92
C ALA A 18 -6.58 1.13 15.19
N GLU A 19 -7.63 1.46 14.44
CA GLU A 19 -8.45 2.66 14.65
C GLU A 19 -9.14 2.68 16.03
N ALA A 20 -9.63 1.54 16.51
CA ALA A 20 -10.20 1.45 17.87
C ALA A 20 -9.14 1.75 18.94
N SER A 21 -7.91 1.29 18.73
CA SER A 21 -6.79 1.48 19.66
C SER A 21 -6.18 2.88 19.64
N SER A 22 -6.27 3.62 18.52
CA SER A 22 -5.73 4.97 18.38
C SER A 22 -6.54 6.05 19.13
N SER A 23 -7.82 5.77 19.40
CA SER A 23 -8.74 6.69 20.11
C SER A 23 -8.52 6.77 21.63
N THR A 24 -7.69 5.90 22.22
CA THR A 24 -7.33 5.96 23.64
C THR A 24 -5.97 6.62 23.80
N GLY A 25 -5.97 7.89 24.19
CA GLY A 25 -4.78 8.75 24.18
C GLY A 25 -3.67 8.38 25.18
N SER A 26 -2.44 8.65 24.74
CA SER A 26 -1.40 9.36 25.51
C SER A 26 -1.09 8.91 26.93
N ASP A 27 -0.78 7.63 27.15
CA ASP A 27 0.09 7.26 28.27
C ASP A 27 1.20 6.32 27.80
N SER A 28 2.42 6.84 27.91
CA SER A 28 3.69 6.34 27.42
C SER A 28 4.22 5.12 28.19
N SER A 29 3.44 4.03 28.28
CA SER A 29 3.92 2.81 28.98
C SER A 29 3.31 1.47 28.55
N GLN A 30 3.05 1.25 27.26
CA GLN A 30 2.96 -0.11 26.72
C GLN A 30 3.70 -0.26 25.39
N ILE A 31 4.96 -0.69 25.47
CA ILE A 31 5.81 -1.04 24.32
C ILE A 31 5.26 -2.25 23.53
N ASN A 32 4.17 -2.89 23.99
CA ASN A 32 3.65 -4.16 23.45
C ASN A 32 2.18 -4.13 22.97
N GLY A 33 1.54 -2.96 22.80
CA GLY A 33 0.08 -2.91 22.59
C GLY A 33 -0.47 -1.90 21.57
N ALA A 34 0.37 -1.03 20.97
CA ALA A 34 -0.11 -0.13 19.91
C ALA A 34 -0.36 -0.95 18.64
N GLU A 35 -1.63 -1.19 18.32
CA GLU A 35 -1.97 -1.90 17.09
C GLU A 35 -1.77 -0.97 15.91
N TRP A 36 -0.65 -1.14 15.21
CA TRP A 36 -0.33 -0.34 14.03
C TRP A 36 -1.24 -0.68 12.86
N ASP A 37 -1.47 0.32 12.02
CA ASP A 37 -2.07 0.12 10.70
C ASP A 37 -1.40 -1.03 9.95
N PRO A 38 -2.19 -1.89 9.27
CA PRO A 38 -1.66 -3.05 8.59
C PRO A 38 -0.77 -2.64 7.43
N LYS A 39 0.52 -2.97 7.55
CA LYS A 39 1.52 -2.82 6.48
C LYS A 39 1.65 -4.15 5.74
N VAL A 40 1.47 -4.12 4.42
CA VAL A 40 1.48 -5.32 3.57
C VAL A 40 2.54 -5.16 2.50
N ILE A 41 3.40 -6.17 2.39
CA ILE A 41 4.34 -6.31 1.27
C ILE A 41 3.96 -7.56 0.48
N VAL A 42 3.92 -7.44 -0.85
CA VAL A 42 3.64 -8.56 -1.75
C VAL A 42 4.94 -8.92 -2.46
N VAL A 43 5.43 -10.13 -2.21
CA VAL A 43 6.69 -10.63 -2.77
C VAL A 43 6.40 -11.87 -3.62
N GLY A 44 7.13 -12.01 -4.71
CA GLY A 44 7.01 -13.13 -5.63
C GLY A 44 7.87 -12.94 -6.88
N PRO A 45 8.02 -13.98 -7.71
CA PRO A 45 8.79 -13.91 -8.95
C PRO A 45 8.19 -12.89 -9.93
N THR A 46 8.95 -12.48 -10.94
CA THR A 46 8.48 -11.61 -12.03
C THR A 46 7.23 -12.22 -12.69
N ASP A 47 6.30 -11.39 -13.12
CA ASP A 47 5.05 -11.80 -13.79
C ASP A 47 4.08 -12.66 -12.98
N SER A 48 4.25 -12.77 -11.65
CA SER A 48 3.31 -13.50 -10.78
C SER A 48 2.00 -12.74 -10.47
N GLY A 49 1.75 -11.59 -11.09
CA GLY A 49 0.54 -10.78 -10.87
C GLY A 49 0.53 -9.93 -9.60
N LYS A 50 1.70 -9.64 -9.01
CA LYS A 50 1.85 -8.82 -7.77
C LYS A 50 1.18 -7.46 -7.90
N SER A 51 1.46 -6.75 -9.00
CA SER A 51 0.91 -5.42 -9.27
C SER A 51 -0.62 -5.47 -9.44
N THR A 52 -1.14 -6.53 -10.07
CA THR A 52 -2.58 -6.75 -10.21
C THR A 52 -3.25 -6.98 -8.85
N LEU A 53 -2.65 -7.80 -7.99
CA LEU A 53 -3.15 -8.05 -6.64
C LEU A 53 -3.17 -6.76 -5.81
N LEU A 54 -2.07 -6.00 -5.84
CA LEU A 54 -1.96 -4.72 -5.13
C LEU A 54 -3.02 -3.73 -5.61
N ARG A 55 -3.22 -3.59 -6.93
CA ARG A 55 -4.30 -2.77 -7.49
C ARG A 55 -5.68 -3.19 -6.99
N MET A 56 -5.99 -4.49 -6.96
CA MET A 56 -7.28 -4.97 -6.43
C MET A 56 -7.48 -4.60 -4.95
N LEU A 57 -6.46 -4.81 -4.11
CA LEU A 57 -6.51 -4.47 -2.68
C LEU A 57 -6.66 -2.96 -2.46
N LEU A 58 -5.91 -2.15 -3.21
CA LEU A 58 -5.99 -0.68 -3.18
C LEU A 58 -7.36 -0.17 -3.64
N SER A 59 -7.87 -0.64 -4.77
CA SER A 59 -9.20 -0.28 -5.27
C SER A 59 -10.28 -0.60 -4.24
N TRP A 60 -10.18 -1.72 -3.53
CA TRP A 60 -11.12 -2.06 -2.48
C TRP A 60 -11.02 -1.20 -1.24
N ALA A 61 -9.80 -0.84 -0.83
CA ALA A 61 -9.57 0.07 0.29
C ALA A 61 -10.11 1.47 -0.02
N ALA A 62 -9.83 2.00 -1.22
CA ALA A 62 -10.36 3.29 -1.68
C ALA A 62 -11.89 3.29 -1.76
N LYS A 63 -12.51 2.19 -2.24
CA LYS A 63 -13.98 2.03 -2.25
C LYS A 63 -14.63 2.06 -0.87
N LEU A 64 -13.88 1.68 0.16
CA LEU A 64 -14.33 1.72 1.55
C LEU A 64 -14.02 3.09 2.22
N GLY A 65 -13.47 4.06 1.48
CA GLY A 65 -13.10 5.38 1.99
C GLY A 65 -11.76 5.42 2.73
N TRP A 66 -10.98 4.35 2.69
CA TRP A 66 -9.64 4.34 3.27
C TRP A 66 -8.61 4.96 2.34
N LYS A 67 -7.56 5.54 2.92
CA LYS A 67 -6.45 6.19 2.21
C LYS A 67 -5.14 5.41 2.36
N PRO A 68 -4.98 4.22 1.75
CA PRO A 68 -3.73 3.47 1.82
C PRO A 68 -2.61 4.15 1.02
N THR A 69 -1.39 4.10 1.53
CA THR A 69 -0.19 4.50 0.78
C THR A 69 0.29 3.32 -0.07
N TYR A 70 0.29 3.50 -1.40
CA TYR A 70 0.89 2.57 -2.33
C TYR A 70 2.38 2.89 -2.48
N VAL A 71 3.24 1.90 -2.29
CA VAL A 71 4.69 2.03 -2.47
C VAL A 71 5.12 1.05 -3.56
N ASP A 72 5.68 1.60 -4.64
CA ASP A 72 6.28 0.84 -5.72
C ASP A 72 7.78 0.70 -5.46
N LEU A 73 8.19 -0.56 -5.28
CA LEU A 73 9.58 -0.96 -5.06
C LEU A 73 10.18 -1.65 -6.31
N ASP A 74 9.42 -1.75 -7.41
CA ASP A 74 9.91 -2.36 -8.64
C ASP A 74 10.68 -1.33 -9.48
N ILE A 75 12.00 -1.41 -9.41
CA ILE A 75 12.91 -0.52 -10.13
C ILE A 75 12.90 -0.82 -11.65
N GLY A 76 12.53 -2.05 -12.03
CA GLY A 76 12.58 -2.54 -13.42
C GLY A 76 11.31 -2.28 -14.22
N GLN A 77 10.14 -2.44 -13.60
CA GLN A 77 8.84 -2.08 -14.17
C GLN A 77 8.16 -1.01 -13.31
N GLY A 78 8.67 0.22 -13.39
CA GLY A 78 8.07 1.36 -12.70
C GLY A 78 6.60 1.52 -13.09
N SER A 79 5.70 1.19 -12.15
CA SER A 79 4.25 1.29 -12.34
C SER A 79 3.71 2.69 -12.05
N ILE A 80 4.52 3.51 -11.37
CA ILE A 80 4.21 4.87 -10.94
C ILE A 80 5.09 5.92 -11.62
N THR A 81 6.40 5.69 -11.76
CA THR A 81 7.37 6.69 -12.25
C THR A 81 8.39 6.12 -13.22
N ILE A 82 9.30 6.99 -13.68
CA ILE A 82 10.49 6.63 -14.46
C ILE A 82 11.19 5.42 -13.81
N PRO A 83 11.60 4.40 -14.60
CA PRO A 83 12.38 3.28 -14.09
C PRO A 83 13.67 3.78 -13.41
N GLY A 84 14.10 3.13 -12.33
CA GLY A 84 15.19 3.65 -11.49
C GLY A 84 14.76 4.39 -10.23
N CYS A 85 13.44 4.51 -9.98
CA CYS A 85 12.89 5.20 -8.83
C CYS A 85 12.07 4.24 -7.94
N ILE A 86 12.15 4.46 -6.63
CA ILE A 86 11.15 3.99 -5.68
C ILE A 86 10.13 5.10 -5.50
N ALA A 87 8.84 4.80 -5.59
CA ALA A 87 7.79 5.80 -5.50
C ALA A 87 6.74 5.42 -4.46
N ALA A 88 6.22 6.40 -3.72
CA ALA A 88 5.15 6.22 -2.77
C ALA A 88 4.04 7.26 -3.01
N THR A 89 2.79 6.84 -3.10
CA THR A 89 1.66 7.74 -3.32
C THR A 89 0.44 7.35 -2.46
N PRO A 90 -0.23 8.31 -1.79
CA PRO A 90 -1.49 8.04 -1.13
C PRO A 90 -2.59 7.81 -2.17
N VAL A 91 -3.37 6.73 -2.03
CA VAL A 91 -4.49 6.41 -2.93
C VAL A 91 -5.79 6.76 -2.22
N GLU A 92 -6.40 7.89 -2.57
CA GLU A 92 -7.67 8.33 -1.99
C GLU A 92 -8.88 7.91 -2.83
N LEU A 93 -8.71 7.88 -4.15
CA LEU A 93 -9.76 7.61 -5.12
C LEU A 93 -9.66 6.18 -5.65
N PRO A 94 -10.79 5.55 -6.03
CA PRO A 94 -10.77 4.26 -6.68
C PRO A 94 -9.97 4.35 -8.00
N ILE A 95 -9.03 3.41 -8.16
CA ILE A 95 -8.17 3.28 -9.34
C ILE A 95 -9.02 3.17 -10.61
N ASP A 96 -8.71 4.02 -11.60
CA ASP A 96 -9.34 3.98 -12.92
C ASP A 96 -8.77 2.79 -13.73
N PRO A 97 -9.61 2.00 -14.41
CA PRO A 97 -9.14 0.84 -15.18
C PRO A 97 -8.27 1.21 -16.39
N VAL A 98 -8.41 2.42 -16.93
CA VAL A 98 -7.68 2.94 -18.10
C VAL A 98 -6.49 3.79 -17.67
N GLU A 99 -6.70 4.77 -16.78
CA GLU A 99 -5.64 5.69 -16.34
C GLU A 99 -4.77 5.13 -15.20
N GLY A 100 -5.28 4.16 -14.43
CA GLY A 100 -4.55 3.54 -13.34
C GLY A 100 -4.59 4.32 -12.03
N ILE A 101 -3.47 4.33 -11.32
CA ILE A 101 -3.38 4.90 -9.96
C ILE A 101 -3.18 6.41 -10.09
N SER A 102 -4.08 7.21 -9.53
CA SER A 102 -3.95 8.68 -9.52
C SER A 102 -2.72 9.10 -8.72
N LEU A 103 -1.81 9.83 -9.37
CA LEU A 103 -0.53 10.27 -8.81
C LEU A 103 -0.61 11.74 -8.37
N GLU A 104 -1.50 12.07 -7.45
CA GLU A 104 -1.68 13.48 -7.04
C GLU A 104 -0.43 14.04 -6.34
N MET A 105 0.26 13.23 -5.52
CA MET A 105 1.47 13.67 -4.82
C MET A 105 2.42 12.50 -4.56
N PRO A 106 3.11 11.97 -5.59
CA PRO A 106 4.06 10.88 -5.41
C PRO A 106 5.36 11.39 -4.78
N LEU A 107 5.80 10.74 -3.71
CA LEU A 107 7.15 10.84 -3.18
C LEU A 107 8.04 9.90 -3.99
N CYS A 108 8.97 10.46 -4.77
CA CYS A 108 9.88 9.71 -5.61
C CYS A 108 11.31 9.79 -5.05
N LEU A 109 11.89 8.63 -4.75
CA LEU A 109 13.28 8.49 -4.40
C LEU A 109 14.04 7.91 -5.60
N LEU A 110 14.91 8.72 -6.20
CA LEU A 110 15.83 8.27 -7.25
C LEU A 110 16.90 7.37 -6.63
N LEU A 111 16.90 6.10 -7.01
CA LEU A 111 17.94 5.17 -6.61
C LEU A 111 19.02 5.21 -7.70
N TRP A 112 19.78 6.31 -7.73
CA TRP A 112 21.02 6.33 -8.50
C TRP A 112 21.97 5.32 -7.87
N SER A 113 22.05 4.13 -8.48
CA SER A 113 23.22 3.29 -8.29
C SER A 113 24.37 4.01 -8.98
N TYR A 114 25.12 4.79 -8.20
CA TYR A 114 26.46 5.20 -8.56
C TYR A 114 27.28 3.93 -8.78
N ASN A 115 27.42 3.53 -10.04
CA ASN A 115 28.60 2.82 -10.47
C ASN A 115 29.58 3.87 -11.03
N CYS A 116 30.85 3.71 -10.70
CA CYS A 116 31.97 4.62 -10.96
C CYS A 116 32.00 5.25 -12.36
#